data_AF-A0A368YQW0-F1
#
_entry.id   AF-A0A368YQW0-F1
#
_cell.length_a   1.000
_cell.length_b   1.000
_cell.length_c   1.000
_cell.angle_alpha   90.00
_cell.angle_beta   90.00
_cell.angle_gamma   90.00
#
_symmetry.space_group_name_H-M   'P 1'
#
loop_
_entity.id
_entity.type
_entity.pdbx_description
1 polymer ?
#
loop_
_entity_poly.entity_id
_entity_poly.type
_entity_poly.pdbx_seq_one_letter_code
_entity_poly.pdbx_strand_id
1 'polypeptide(L)' 'MQNEKDLLKKAVNYNQNILNEAAGDIDSVLHKIIYFDYKSHTIWNPLKDESLRYDVDPTDKYGEDKIKSFLDNYKKLEE' A
#
# COMPACT_ATOMS: atom_id res chain seq x y z
N MET A 1 16.82 1.65 13.71
CA MET A 1 15.84 0.76 13.08
C MET A 1 14.76 1.65 12.49
N GLN A 2 14.55 1.60 11.18
CA GLN A 2 13.43 2.31 10.55
C GLN A 2 12.13 1.81 11.21
N ASN A 3 11.32 2.70 11.78
CA ASN A 3 10.09 2.30 12.45
C ASN A 3 9.16 1.69 11.40
N GLU A 4 8.62 0.49 11.64
CA GLU A 4 7.79 -0.24 10.67
C GLU A 4 6.58 0.59 10.19
N LYS A 5 6.04 1.42 11.10
CA LYS A 5 5.01 2.43 10.81
C LYS A 5 5.46 3.49 9.79
N ASP A 6 6.71 3.91 9.82
CA ASP A 6 7.24 4.91 8.86
C ASP A 6 7.43 4.28 7.48
N LEU A 7 7.88 3.03 7.42
CA LEU A 7 8.01 2.29 6.17
C LEU A 7 6.63 2.06 5.53
N LEU A 8 5.64 1.73 6.36
CA LEU A 8 4.25 1.58 5.92
C LEU A 8 3.70 2.88 5.31
N LYS A 9 3.93 4.02 5.97
CA LYS A 9 3.55 5.34 5.44
C LYS A 9 4.20 5.63 4.10
N LYS A 10 5.50 5.32 3.94
CA LYS A 10 6.21 5.49 2.66
C LYS A 10 5.59 4.65 1.55
N ALA A 11 5.32 3.38 1.81
CA ALA A 11 4.71 2.48 0.84
C ALA A 11 3.30 2.92 0.42
N VAL A 12 2.49 3.44 1.35
CA VAL A 12 1.17 4.01 1.03
C VAL A 12 1.31 5.31 0.22
N ASN A 13 2.23 6.19 0.60
CA ASN A 13 2.49 7.44 -0.13
C ASN A 13 3.02 7.19 -1.55
N TYR A 14 3.78 6.12 -1.76
CA TYR A 14 4.25 5.71 -3.08
C TYR A 14 3.08 5.48 -4.05
N ASN A 15 2.05 4.73 -3.64
CA ASN A 15 0.85 4.52 -4.45
C ASN A 15 0.12 5.83 -4.77
N GLN A 16 0.04 6.75 -3.79
CA GLN A 16 -0.61 8.05 -3.98
C GLN A 16 0.15 8.90 -5.01
N ASN A 17 1.48 8.90 -4.95
CA ASN A 17 2.31 9.62 -5.90
C ASN A 17 2.14 9.08 -7.31
N ILE A 18 2.12 7.75 -7.48
CA ILE A 18 1.87 7.11 -8.78
C ILE A 18 0.53 7.57 -9.37
N LEU A 19 -0.53 7.59 -8.56
CA LEU A 19 -1.83 8.07 -9.04
C LEU A 19 -1.83 9.56 -9.40
N ASN A 20 -1.13 10.38 -8.61
CA ASN A 20 -1.02 11.82 -8.89
C ASN A 20 -0.24 12.06 -10.20
N GLU A 21 0.83 11.30 -10.44
CA GLU A 21 1.61 11.35 -11.69
C GLU A 21 0.82 10.90 -12.91
N ALA A 22 -0.13 9.97 -12.72
CA ALA A 22 -0.96 9.45 -13.80
C ALA A 22 -1.87 10.52 -14.43
N ALA A 23 -2.14 11.63 -13.74
CA ALA A 23 -2.98 12.74 -14.22
C ALA A 23 -4.33 12.30 -14.83
N GLY A 24 -4.90 11.19 -14.33
CA GLY A 24 -6.16 10.61 -14.80
C GLY A 24 -6.02 9.37 -15.70
N ASP A 25 -4.82 9.07 -16.21
CA ASP A 25 -4.52 7.83 -16.95
C ASP A 25 -4.12 6.71 -15.99
N ILE A 26 -5.10 6.24 -15.22
CA ILE A 26 -4.91 5.25 -14.16
C ILE A 26 -4.43 3.90 -14.74
N ASP A 27 -4.88 3.54 -15.94
CA ASP A 27 -4.55 2.26 -16.58
C ASP A 27 -3.06 2.14 -16.89
N SER A 28 -2.40 3.24 -17.28
CA SER A 28 -0.96 3.21 -17.58
C SER A 28 -0.08 3.06 -16.34
N VAL A 29 -0.61 3.30 -15.14
CA VAL A 29 0.15 3.21 -13.88
C VAL A 29 -0.28 2.08 -12.96
N LEU A 30 -1.34 1.35 -13.30
CA LEU A 30 -1.92 0.32 -12.44
C LEU A 30 -0.92 -0.79 -12.06
N HIS A 31 -0.04 -1.14 -12.99
CA HIS A 31 1.02 -2.15 -12.79
C HIS A 31 2.13 -1.72 -11.81
N LYS A 32 2.21 -0.42 -11.49
CA LYS A 32 3.19 0.13 -10.55
C LYS A 32 2.66 0.21 -9.12
N ILE A 33 1.33 0.21 -8.95
CA ILE A 33 0.69 0.30 -7.65
C ILE A 33 0.86 -1.02 -6.91
N ILE A 34 1.32 -0.94 -5.66
CA ILE A 34 1.42 -2.09 -4.76
C ILE A 34 0.17 -2.17 -3.89
N TYR A 35 -0.63 -3.21 -4.00
CA TYR A 35 -1.81 -3.40 -3.14
C TYR A 35 -1.91 -4.85 -2.70
N PHE A 36 -2.76 -5.09 -1.70
CA PHE A 36 -3.03 -6.44 -1.21
C PHE A 36 -4.52 -6.76 -1.31
N ASP A 37 -4.86 -7.90 -1.90
CA ASP A 37 -6.22 -8.45 -1.86
C ASP A 37 -6.32 -9.52 -0.76
N TYR A 38 -7.29 -9.38 0.15
CA TYR A 38 -7.56 -10.34 1.21
C TYR A 38 -9.02 -10.47 1.55
N LYS A 39 -9.57 -11.69 1.45
CA LYS A 39 -10.96 -12.00 1.87
C LYS A 39 -11.96 -10.92 1.42
N SER A 40 -11.89 -10.54 0.14
CA SER A 40 -12.74 -9.51 -0.48
C SER A 40 -12.49 -8.05 -0.04
N HIS A 41 -11.43 -7.80 0.74
CA HIS A 41 -10.93 -6.46 1.02
C HIS A 41 -9.68 -6.19 0.20
N THR A 42 -9.62 -5.04 -0.46
CA THR A 42 -8.39 -4.57 -1.08
C THR A 42 -7.75 -3.50 -0.20
N ILE A 43 -6.60 -3.80 0.37
CA ILE A 43 -5.85 -2.93 1.27
C ILE A 43 -4.94 -2.03 0.46
N TRP A 44 -4.98 -0.73 0.74
CA TRP A 44 -4.12 0.30 0.14
C TRP A 44 -4.11 0.31 -1.39
N ASN A 45 -5.11 -0.31 -2.02
CA ASN A 45 -5.45 -0.04 -3.39
C ASN A 45 -6.06 1.35 -3.43
N PRO A 46 -5.37 2.33 -3.99
CA PRO A 46 -5.82 3.70 -3.91
C PRO A 46 -7.11 3.95 -4.73
N LEU A 47 -7.56 2.98 -5.53
CA LEU A 47 -8.81 3.00 -6.31
C LEU A 47 -9.99 2.36 -5.58
N LYS A 48 -9.75 1.47 -4.61
CA LYS A 48 -10.79 0.67 -3.94
C LYS A 48 -10.78 0.78 -2.42
N ASP A 49 -9.71 1.32 -1.86
CA ASP A 49 -9.49 1.30 -0.43
C ASP A 49 -10.28 2.42 0.23
N GLU A 50 -11.46 2.04 0.71
CA GLU A 50 -12.39 2.83 1.52
C GLU A 50 -11.96 2.93 3.00
N SER A 51 -10.84 2.31 3.39
CA SER A 51 -10.47 2.25 4.80
C SER A 51 -9.88 3.57 5.31
N LEU A 52 -10.21 3.90 6.55
CA LEU A 52 -9.53 4.90 7.36
C LEU A 52 -8.08 4.43 7.62
N ARG A 53 -7.20 4.59 6.62
CA ARG A 53 -5.89 3.90 6.47
C ARG A 53 -4.94 4.02 7.68
N TYR A 54 -5.22 4.92 8.61
CA TYR A 54 -4.44 5.18 9.82
C TYR A 54 -5.22 5.08 11.14
N ASP A 55 -6.54 4.86 11.08
CA ASP A 55 -7.40 4.84 12.28
C ASP A 55 -7.50 3.45 12.91
N VAL A 56 -6.90 2.45 12.27
CA VAL A 56 -6.87 1.05 12.73
C VAL A 56 -5.44 0.50 12.64
N ASP A 57 -5.05 -0.32 13.59
CA ASP A 57 -3.76 -0.99 13.55
C ASP A 57 -3.74 -1.99 12.36
N PRO A 58 -2.82 -1.82 11.38
CA PRO A 58 -2.77 -2.68 10.20
C PRO A 58 -2.45 -4.13 10.55
N THR A 59 -1.63 -4.35 11.57
CA THR A 59 -1.23 -5.69 12.01
C THR A 59 -2.40 -6.41 12.66
N ASP A 60 -3.19 -5.71 13.50
CA ASP A 60 -4.39 -6.30 14.11
C ASP A 60 -5.48 -6.58 13.08
N LYS A 61 -5.67 -5.67 12.12
CA LYS A 61 -6.74 -5.79 11.12
C LYS A 61 -6.42 -6.82 10.04
N TYR A 62 -5.15 -6.92 9.65
CA TYR A 62 -4.75 -7.69 8.47
C TYR A 62 -3.87 -8.89 8.82
N GLY A 63 -3.05 -8.81 9.86
CA GLY A 63 -2.09 -9.83 10.29
C GLY A 63 -0.65 -9.50 9.90
N GLU A 64 0.28 -9.76 10.81
CA GLU A 64 1.70 -9.41 10.72
C GLU A 64 2.39 -9.94 9.45
N ASP A 65 2.16 -11.20 9.09
CA ASP A 65 2.78 -11.83 7.91
C ASP A 65 2.47 -11.09 6.60
N LYS A 66 1.27 -10.51 6.49
CA LYS A 66 0.88 -9.78 5.27
C LYS A 66 1.45 -8.39 5.24
N ILE A 67 1.48 -7.71 6.39
CA ILE A 67 2.15 -6.42 6.52
C ILE A 67 3.62 -6.57 6.13
N LYS A 68 4.28 -7.62 6.63
CA LYS A 68 5.65 -7.96 6.26
C LYS A 68 5.80 -8.23 4.76
N SER A 69 4.94 -9.06 4.17
CA SER A 69 4.98 -9.33 2.73
C SER A 69 4.76 -8.08 1.86
N PHE A 70 3.89 -7.17 2.29
CA PHE A 70 3.66 -5.90 1.61
C PHE A 70 4.91 -5.01 1.65
N LEU A 71 5.51 -4.86 2.84
CA LEU A 71 6.72 -4.08 3.03
C LEU A 71 7.91 -4.67 2.28
N ASP A 72 8.03 -5.99 2.20
CA ASP A 72 9.10 -6.64 1.45
C ASP A 72 8.94 -6.46 -0.07
N ASN A 73 7.71 -6.41 -0.59
CA ASN A 73 7.47 -6.03 -1.98
C ASN A 73 7.83 -4.56 -2.24
N TYR A 74 7.49 -3.65 -1.31
CA TYR A 74 7.89 -2.24 -1.43
C TYR A 74 9.42 -2.07 -1.45
N LYS A 75 10.14 -2.75 -0.56
CA LYS A 75 11.62 -2.68 -0.51
C LYS A 75 12.27 -3.10 -1.82
N LYS A 76 11.75 -4.13 -2.49
CA LYS A 76 12.25 -4.59 -3.80
C LYS A 76 12.08 -3.57 -4.92
N LEU A 77 11.20 -2.58 -4.75
CA LEU A 77 11.04 -1.47 -5.71
C LEU A 77 12.00 -0.31 -5.44
N GLU A 78 12.58 -0.24 -4.23
CA GLU A 78 13.61 0.76 -3.88
C GLU A 78 15.04 0.28 -4.19
N GLU A 79 15.22 -1.00 -4.58
CA GLU A 79 16.48 -1.60 -5.07
C GLU A 79 16.64 -1.43 -6.58
#